data_AF-W1FAM5-F1
#
_entry.id   AF-W1FAM5-F1
#
_cell.length_a   1.000
_cell.length_b   1.000
_cell.length_c   1.000
_cell.angle_alpha   90.00
_cell.angle_beta   90.00
_cell.angle_gamma   90.00
#
_symmetry.space_group_name_H-M   'P 1'
#
loop_
_entity.id
_entity.type
_entity.pdbx_description
1 polymer ?
#
loop_
_entity_poly.entity_id
_entity_poly.type
_entity_poly.pdbx_seq_one_letter_code
_entity_poly.pdbx_strand_id
1 'polypeptide(L)'
;MSMDLSHLAEMTPSDEARFFTVFDRQLGYDAGEEARANLLSGVPIYYAERNTPEGCVIKEYPDGRKELVSFMTGTEKVVEVKL
;
A
#
# COMPACT_ATOMS: atom_id res chain seq x y z
N MET A 1 13.07 -7.71 16.11
CA MET A 1 14.12 -6.76 15.73
C MET A 1 13.42 -5.45 15.42
N SER A 2 13.72 -4.37 16.15
CA SER A 2 13.11 -3.06 15.90
C SER A 2 13.64 -2.50 14.58
N MET A 3 12.76 -2.01 13.71
CA MET A 3 13.15 -1.35 12.45
C MET A 3 13.39 0.13 12.76
N ASP A 4 14.62 0.58 12.62
CA ASP A 4 14.98 2.00 12.76
C ASP A 4 14.70 2.72 11.43
N LEU A 5 13.86 3.75 11.48
CA LEU A 5 13.43 4.54 10.32
C LEU A 5 14.03 5.95 10.32
N SER A 6 14.87 6.30 11.30
CA SER A 6 15.36 7.67 11.50
C SER A 6 16.25 8.20 10.37
N HIS A 7 16.83 7.32 9.55
CA HIS A 7 17.78 7.68 8.49
C HIS A 7 17.33 7.26 7.08
N LEU A 8 16.02 7.07 6.86
CA LEU A 8 15.49 6.54 5.59
C LEU A 8 15.94 7.36 4.35
N ALA A 9 16.09 8.68 4.50
CA ALA A 9 16.50 9.58 3.43
C ALA A 9 18.00 9.57 3.10
N GLU A 10 18.83 9.02 3.99
CA GLU A 10 20.29 9.03 3.91
C GLU A 10 20.87 7.62 3.69
N MET A 11 20.01 6.65 3.41
CA MET A 11 20.39 5.25 3.27
C MET A 11 21.41 5.06 2.14
N THR A 12 22.50 4.38 2.45
CA THR A 12 23.37 3.84 1.41
C THR A 12 22.68 2.67 0.70
N PRO A 13 23.12 2.27 -0.51
CA PRO A 13 22.57 1.08 -1.17
C PRO A 13 22.66 -0.20 -0.32
N SER A 14 23.66 -0.30 0.56
CA SER A 14 23.80 -1.44 1.48
C SER A 14 22.79 -1.38 2.63
N ASP A 15 22.48 -0.19 3.13
CA ASP A 15 21.41 0.02 4.12
C ASP A 15 20.05 -0.32 3.50
N GLU A 16 19.83 0.07 2.25
CA GLU A 16 18.60 -0.20 1.49
C GLU A 16 18.39 -1.70 1.32
N ALA A 17 19.40 -2.44 0.88
CA ALA A 17 19.32 -3.90 0.77
C ALA A 17 19.02 -4.58 2.11
N ARG A 18 19.62 -4.09 3.21
CA ARG A 18 19.37 -4.62 4.56
C ARG A 18 17.94 -4.29 5.02
N PHE A 19 17.47 -3.08 4.75
CA PHE A 19 16.11 -2.66 5.04
C PHE A 19 15.10 -3.56 4.34
N PHE A 20 15.20 -3.73 3.02
CA PHE A 20 14.26 -4.58 2.28
C PHE A 20 14.28 -6.02 2.77
N THR A 21 15.45 -6.57 3.13
CA THR A 21 15.53 -7.91 3.74
C THR A 21 14.73 -8.04 5.04
N VAL A 22 14.80 -7.02 5.92
CA VAL A 22 14.08 -7.02 7.19
C VAL A 22 12.60 -6.72 6.97
N PHE A 23 12.30 -5.76 6.09
CA PHE A 23 10.95 -5.32 5.77
C PHE A 23 10.12 -6.43 5.12
N ASP A 24 10.66 -7.12 4.10
CA ASP A 24 10.00 -8.25 3.44
C ASP A 24 9.69 -9.38 4.42
N ARG A 25 10.63 -9.66 5.35
CA ARG A 25 10.41 -10.65 6.41
C ARG A 25 9.25 -10.24 7.32
N GLN A 26 9.12 -8.96 7.66
CA GLN A 26 8.03 -8.47 8.50
C GLN A 26 6.69 -8.50 7.77
N LEU A 27 6.67 -8.10 6.49
CA LEU A 27 5.48 -8.20 5.64
C LEU A 27 4.98 -9.64 5.51
N GLY A 28 5.88 -10.64 5.49
CA GLY A 28 5.48 -12.06 5.47
C GLY A 28 4.64 -12.50 6.68
N TYR A 29 4.65 -11.74 7.78
CA TYR A 29 3.80 -11.98 8.95
C TYR A 29 2.59 -11.03 9.02
N ASP A 30 2.41 -10.14 8.05
CA ASP A 30 1.26 -9.24 8.02
C ASP A 30 -0.01 -10.04 7.73
N ALA A 31 -0.92 -10.05 8.69
CA ALA A 31 -2.24 -10.66 8.57
C ALA A 31 -3.29 -9.68 8.04
N GLY A 32 -2.95 -8.39 7.84
CA GLY A 32 -3.87 -7.35 7.39
C GLY A 32 -4.81 -6.82 8.47
N GLU A 33 -4.48 -6.99 9.75
CA GLU A 33 -5.34 -6.55 10.87
C GLU A 33 -5.60 -5.03 10.84
N GLU A 34 -4.57 -4.22 10.57
CA GLU A 34 -4.71 -2.75 10.47
C GLU A 34 -5.59 -2.33 9.30
N ALA A 35 -5.48 -3.02 8.15
CA ALA A 35 -6.34 -2.76 7.00
C ALA A 35 -7.81 -3.05 7.33
N ARG A 36 -8.08 -4.16 8.03
CA ARG A 36 -9.43 -4.50 8.50
C ARG A 36 -9.92 -3.51 9.56
N ALA A 37 -9.08 -3.10 10.50
CA ALA A 37 -9.43 -2.14 11.53
C ALA A 37 -9.82 -0.77 10.93
N ASN A 38 -9.12 -0.32 9.89
CA ASN A 38 -9.47 0.89 9.15
C ASN A 38 -10.83 0.77 8.42
N LEU A 39 -11.07 -0.35 7.75
CA LEU A 39 -12.37 -0.59 7.12
C LEU A 39 -13.50 -0.60 8.16
N LEU A 40 -13.30 -1.28 9.30
CA LEU A 40 -14.26 -1.32 10.41
C LEU A 40 -14.48 0.05 11.06
N SER A 41 -13.50 0.96 10.99
CA SER A 41 -13.64 2.34 11.47
C SER A 41 -14.28 3.29 10.45
N GLY A 42 -14.67 2.78 9.28
CA GLY A 42 -15.35 3.55 8.24
C GLY A 42 -14.40 4.28 7.29
N VAL A 43 -13.11 3.95 7.30
CA VAL A 43 -12.08 4.60 6.48
C VAL A 43 -11.72 3.71 5.29
N PRO A 44 -11.81 4.22 4.03
CA PRO A 44 -11.34 3.47 2.87
C PRO A 44 -9.85 3.19 2.93
N ILE A 45 -9.43 2.04 2.38
CA ILE A 45 -8.03 1.67 2.23
C ILE A 45 -7.63 1.67 0.76
N TYR A 46 -6.34 1.87 0.51
CA TYR A 46 -5.75 1.91 -0.83
C TYR A 46 -4.62 0.90 -0.92
N TYR A 47 -4.65 0.04 -1.93
CA TYR A 47 -3.61 -0.97 -2.13
C TYR A 47 -3.47 -1.33 -3.61
N ALA A 48 -2.37 -1.99 -3.97
CA ALA A 48 -2.18 -2.56 -5.29
C ALA A 48 -1.95 -4.07 -5.18
N GLU A 49 -2.54 -4.80 -6.11
CA GLU A 49 -2.29 -6.22 -6.33
C GLU A 49 -1.30 -6.41 -7.48
N ARG A 50 -0.77 -7.63 -7.64
CA ARG A 50 0.19 -7.98 -8.69
C ARG A 50 -0.27 -7.60 -10.11
N ASN A 51 -1.57 -7.59 -10.36
CA ASN A 51 -2.21 -7.28 -11.63
C ASN A 51 -2.84 -5.88 -11.68
N THR A 52 -2.66 -5.06 -10.65
CA THR A 52 -3.13 -3.67 -10.67
C THR A 52 -2.33 -2.89 -11.73
N PRO A 53 -2.98 -2.20 -12.67
CA PRO A 53 -2.29 -1.43 -13.71
C PRO A 53 -1.33 -0.39 -13.11
N GLU A 54 -0.22 -0.14 -13.81
CA GLU A 54 0.75 0.87 -13.41
C GLU A 54 0.08 2.26 -13.26
N GLY A 55 0.45 3.00 -12.22
CA GLY A 55 -0.13 4.31 -11.91
C GLY A 55 -1.56 4.26 -11.35
N CYS A 56 -2.07 3.07 -11.04
CA CYS A 56 -3.37 2.85 -10.42
C CYS A 56 -3.25 2.13 -9.07
N VAL A 57 -4.28 2.29 -8.23
CA VAL A 57 -4.47 1.56 -6.98
C VAL A 57 -5.94 1.17 -6.84
N ILE A 58 -6.21 0.11 -6.09
CA ILE A 58 -7.56 -0.28 -5.66
C ILE A 58 -7.90 0.53 -4.42
N LYS A 59 -9.05 1.19 -4.43
CA LYS A 59 -9.69 1.78 -3.27
C LYS A 59 -10.79 0.84 -2.79
N GLU A 60 -10.64 0.28 -1.60
CA GLU A 60 -11.66 -0.54 -0.96
C GLU A 60 -12.39 0.29 0.10
N TYR A 61 -13.71 0.32 0.00
CA TYR A 61 -14.59 1.02 0.92
C TYR A 61 -15.02 0.09 2.06
N PRO A 62 -15.45 0.64 3.22
CA PRO A 62 -15.96 -0.13 4.37
C PRO A 62 -17.10 -1.10 4.05
N ASP A 63 -17.89 -0.82 3.01
CA ASP A 63 -18.99 -1.68 2.54
C ASP A 63 -18.51 -2.83 1.62
N GLY A 64 -17.21 -2.94 1.38
CA GLY A 64 -16.58 -3.92 0.50
C GLY A 64 -16.57 -3.53 -0.98
N ARG A 65 -17.12 -2.37 -1.36
CA ARG A 65 -17.03 -1.85 -2.72
C ARG A 65 -15.58 -1.55 -3.07
N LYS A 66 -15.19 -1.84 -4.31
CA LYS A 66 -13.85 -1.61 -4.84
C LYS A 66 -13.89 -0.77 -6.10
N GLU A 67 -12.99 0.21 -6.18
CA GLU A 67 -12.79 1.04 -7.37
C GLU A 67 -11.32 1.05 -7.73
N LEU A 68 -11.02 1.02 -9.03
CA LEU A 68 -9.68 1.34 -9.51
C LEU A 68 -9.57 2.87 -9.58
N VAL A 69 -8.55 3.45 -8.95
CA VAL A 69 -8.29 4.89 -8.96
C VAL A 69 -6.86 5.20 -9.35
N SER A 70 -6.62 6.40 -9.87
CA SER A 70 -5.29 6.93 -10.16
C SER A 70 -5.10 8.30 -9.50
N PHE A 71 -3.86 8.57 -9.08
CA PHE A 71 -3.43 9.85 -8.53
C PHE A 71 -2.46 10.60 -9.47
N MET A 72 -2.33 10.15 -10.72
CA MET A 72 -1.33 10.68 -11.65
C MET A 72 -1.51 12.17 -11.97
N THR A 73 -2.70 12.72 -11.75
CA THR A 73 -2.98 14.16 -11.88
C THR A 73 -2.77 14.96 -10.59
N GLY A 74 -2.22 14.34 -9.53
CA GLY A 74 -2.11 14.93 -8.19
C GLY A 74 -3.42 14.90 -7.38
N THR A 75 -4.50 14.36 -7.96
CA THR A 75 -5.82 14.21 -7.35
C THR A 75 -6.38 12.84 -7.66
N GLU A 76 -7.21 12.29 -6.76
CA GLU A 76 -7.87 11.00 -6.95
C GLU A 76 -8.83 11.07 -8.14
N LYS A 77 -8.71 10.12 -9.07
CA LYS A 77 -9.68 9.91 -10.15
C LYS A 77 -10.02 8.43 -10.29
N VAL A 78 -11.31 8.13 -10.36
CA VAL A 78 -11.79 6.78 -10.71
C VAL A 78 -11.42 6.47 -12.15
N VAL A 79 -10.85 5.28 -12.37
CA VAL A 79 -10.50 4.75 -13.67
C VAL A 79 -11.62 3.85 -14.13
N GLU A 80 -12.34 4.27 -15.17
CA GLU A 80 -13.34 3.42 -15.81
C GLU A 80 -12.64 2.31 -16.61
N VAL A 81 -12.67 1.09 -16.09
CA VAL A 81 -12.25 -0.08 -16.85
C VAL A 81 -13.43 -0.51 -17.71
N LYS A 82 -13.36 -0.23 -19.02
CA LYS A 82 -14.29 -0.84 -19.98
C LYS A 82 -13.90 -2.32 -20.11
N LEU A 83 -14.81 -3.21 -19.69
CA LEU A 83 -14.71 -4.65 -19.93
C LEU A 83 -14.78 -4.97 -21.43
#